data_AF-A0A4Y8CAU4-F1
#
_entry.id   AF-A0A4Y8CAU4-F1
#
_cell.length_a   1.000
_cell.length_b   1.000
_cell.length_c   1.000
_cell.angle_alpha   90.00
_cell.angle_beta   90.00
_cell.angle_gamma   90.00
#
_symmetry.space_group_name_H-M   'P 1'
#
loop_
_entity.id
_entity.type
_entity.pdbx_description
1 polymer ?
#
loop_
_entity_poly.entity_id
_entity_poly.type
_entity_poly.pdbx_seq_one_letter_code
_entity_poly.pdbx_strand_id
1 'polypeptide(L)'
;GALSDASKKNYRIAVINFFDFLDKQNEEDEKAHIFDINLKNWAGIAGSKGVKLPEFMSEEELKKFLDAIENADFKNNTIRNKLILKIIIFTGIRVSEAINIKMGDISEENDLYIIRIRAKGNKYRVVMIKKELIY
;
A
#
# COMPACT_ATOMS: atom_id res chain seq x y z
N GLY A 1 -11.60 1.16 -22.11
CA GLY A 1 -10.16 1.48 -22.00
C GLY A 1 -9.38 0.19 -21.78
N ALA A 2 -8.21 0.03 -22.39
CA ALA A 2 -7.39 -1.17 -22.23
C ALA A 2 -6.82 -1.28 -20.80
N LEU A 3 -6.65 -2.52 -20.30
CA LEU A 3 -6.04 -2.79 -18.99
C LEU A 3 -4.56 -2.35 -18.98
N SER A 4 -4.07 -1.90 -17.82
CA SER A 4 -2.63 -1.66 -17.62
C SER A 4 -1.84 -2.97 -17.65
N ASP A 5 -0.55 -2.90 -17.94
CA ASP A 5 0.31 -4.10 -17.98
C ASP A 5 0.45 -4.76 -16.61
N ALA A 6 0.44 -3.98 -15.53
CA ALA A 6 0.40 -4.50 -14.17
C ALA A 6 -0.90 -5.30 -13.91
N SER A 7 -2.06 -4.78 -14.34
CA SER A 7 -3.32 -5.49 -14.22
C SER A 7 -3.31 -6.78 -15.03
N LYS A 8 -2.88 -6.75 -16.30
CA LYS A 8 -2.77 -7.95 -17.14
C LYS A 8 -1.83 -9.00 -16.52
N LYS A 9 -0.72 -8.58 -15.89
CA LYS A 9 0.19 -9.47 -15.15
C LYS A 9 -0.50 -10.12 -13.95
N ASN A 10 -1.31 -9.38 -13.19
CA ASN A 10 -2.08 -9.93 -12.08
C ASN A 10 -3.10 -10.97 -12.57
N TYR A 11 -3.81 -10.70 -13.67
CA TYR A 11 -4.70 -11.68 -14.29
C TYR A 11 -3.96 -12.94 -14.74
N ARG A 12 -2.80 -12.79 -15.38
CA ARG A 12 -1.94 -13.92 -15.76
C ARG A 12 -1.57 -14.78 -14.55
N ILE A 13 -1.16 -14.16 -13.44
CA ILE A 13 -0.80 -14.88 -12.21
C ILE A 13 -2.01 -15.61 -11.64
N ALA A 14 -3.19 -14.97 -11.61
CA ALA A 14 -4.41 -15.59 -11.11
C ALA A 14 -4.81 -16.83 -11.92
N VAL A 15 -4.75 -16.75 -13.26
CA VAL A 15 -5.06 -17.87 -14.15
C VAL A 15 -4.07 -19.01 -13.97
N ILE A 16 -2.76 -18.73 -13.93
CA ILE A 16 -1.73 -19.75 -13.68
C ILE A 16 -1.99 -20.45 -12.34
N ASN A 17 -2.18 -19.68 -11.26
CA ASN A 17 -2.43 -20.26 -9.94
C ASN A 17 -3.71 -21.11 -9.89
N PHE A 18 -4.74 -20.77 -10.67
CA PHE A 18 -5.97 -21.55 -10.76
C PHE A 18 -5.75 -22.90 -11.45
N PHE A 19 -5.04 -22.92 -12.58
CA PHE A 19 -4.73 -24.18 -13.27
C PHE A 19 -3.71 -25.03 -12.50
N ASP A 20 -2.73 -24.40 -11.84
CA ASP A 20 -1.81 -25.09 -10.92
C ASP A 20 -2.57 -25.75 -9.74
N PHE A 21 -3.68 -25.14 -9.30
CA PHE A 21 -4.56 -25.73 -8.29
C PHE A 21 -5.36 -26.90 -8.87
N LEU A 22 -5.96 -26.73 -10.06
CA LEU A 22 -6.70 -27.81 -10.72
C LEU A 22 -5.82 -29.03 -10.95
N ASP A 23 -4.62 -28.87 -11.50
CA ASP A 23 -3.67 -29.96 -11.77
C ASP A 23 -3.33 -30.78 -10.52
N LYS A 24 -3.39 -30.16 -9.33
CA LYS A 24 -3.12 -30.83 -8.05
C LYS A 24 -4.34 -31.48 -7.41
N GLN A 25 -5.55 -31.10 -7.82
CA GLN A 25 -6.78 -31.38 -7.06
C GLN A 25 -7.88 -32.07 -7.89
N ASN A 26 -7.65 -32.31 -9.18
CA ASN A 26 -8.66 -32.89 -10.07
C ASN A 26 -8.65 -34.44 -10.16
N GLU A 27 -7.98 -35.12 -9.23
CA GLU A 27 -7.94 -36.58 -9.22
C GLU A 27 -9.33 -37.18 -8.90
N GLU A 28 -9.83 -38.02 -9.80
CA GLU A 28 -11.05 -38.80 -9.64
C GLU A 28 -10.81 -40.21 -10.18
N ASP A 29 -11.19 -41.24 -9.42
CA ASP A 29 -10.96 -42.66 -9.76
C ASP A 29 -9.50 -42.98 -10.18
N GLU A 30 -8.52 -42.49 -9.40
CA GLU A 30 -7.07 -42.64 -9.64
C GLU A 30 -6.59 -42.03 -10.97
N LYS A 31 -7.39 -41.16 -11.58
CA LYS A 31 -7.07 -40.46 -12.83
C LYS A 31 -7.11 -38.96 -12.60
N ALA A 32 -6.12 -38.27 -13.12
CA ALA A 32 -6.07 -36.81 -13.14
C ALA A 32 -5.92 -36.30 -14.57
N HIS A 33 -6.53 -35.16 -14.85
CA HIS A 33 -6.28 -34.38 -16.05
C HIS A 33 -5.15 -33.40 -15.79
N ILE A 34 -4.16 -33.34 -16.69
CA ILE A 34 -3.08 -32.36 -16.60
C ILE A 34 -3.35 -31.28 -17.65
N PHE A 35 -3.68 -30.07 -17.19
CA PHE A 35 -3.91 -28.91 -18.04
C PHE A 35 -2.60 -28.30 -18.57
N ASP A 36 -1.52 -28.30 -17.76
CA ASP A 36 -0.18 -27.74 -18.09
C ASP A 36 -0.22 -26.35 -18.77
N ILE A 37 -0.99 -25.43 -18.19
CA ILE A 37 -1.14 -24.08 -18.76
C ILE A 37 0.03 -23.19 -18.35
N ASN A 38 0.98 -23.04 -19.27
CA ASN A 38 2.14 -22.17 -19.14
C ASN A 38 2.00 -20.89 -19.98
N LEU A 39 1.48 -19.80 -19.38
CA LEU A 39 1.27 -18.51 -20.06
C LEU A 39 2.57 -17.68 -20.20
N LYS A 40 3.68 -18.25 -20.67
CA LYS A 40 4.99 -17.56 -20.72
C LYS A 40 5.02 -16.30 -21.60
N ASN A 41 4.22 -16.27 -22.68
CA ASN A 41 4.19 -15.19 -23.68
C ASN A 41 2.86 -14.40 -23.72
N TRP A 42 2.18 -14.26 -22.59
CA TRP A 42 0.90 -13.54 -22.54
C TRP A 42 1.06 -12.06 -22.88
N ALA A 43 0.51 -11.65 -24.02
CA ALA A 43 0.37 -10.25 -24.46
C ALA A 43 1.69 -9.42 -24.40
N GLY A 44 2.85 -10.03 -24.64
CA GLY A 44 4.15 -9.35 -24.59
C GLY A 44 4.63 -8.95 -23.19
N ILE A 45 3.97 -9.43 -22.13
CA ILE A 45 4.32 -9.17 -20.72
C ILE A 45 5.41 -10.15 -20.28
N ALA A 46 6.57 -10.07 -20.94
CA ALA A 46 7.78 -10.77 -20.54
C ALA A 46 8.71 -9.78 -19.83
N GLY A 47 9.08 -10.09 -18.58
CA GLY A 47 10.04 -9.31 -17.79
C GLY A 47 9.45 -8.14 -16.99
N SER A 48 10.32 -7.18 -16.62
CA SER A 48 10.00 -5.98 -15.84
C SER A 48 9.46 -4.81 -16.69
N LYS A 49 9.23 -5.02 -17.99
CA LYS A 49 8.68 -3.99 -18.89
C LYS A 49 7.28 -3.58 -18.40
N GLY A 50 7.10 -2.29 -18.09
CA GLY A 50 5.83 -1.72 -17.64
C GLY A 50 5.73 -1.42 -16.14
N VAL A 51 6.80 -1.64 -15.35
CA VAL A 51 6.84 -1.12 -13.96
C VAL A 51 7.07 0.38 -14.03
N LYS A 52 6.01 1.16 -13.85
CA LYS A 52 6.16 2.60 -13.61
C LYS A 52 7.00 2.81 -12.36
N LEU A 53 8.00 3.68 -12.45
CA LEU A 53 8.73 4.12 -11.28
C LEU A 53 7.76 4.79 -10.30
N PRO A 54 7.93 4.60 -8.98
CA PRO A 54 7.15 5.36 -8.00
C PRO A 54 7.37 6.86 -8.25
N GLU A 55 6.28 7.59 -8.45
CA GLU A 55 6.32 9.05 -8.46
C GLU A 55 6.45 9.54 -7.01
N PHE A 56 7.34 10.51 -6.80
CA PHE A 56 7.56 11.16 -5.52
C PHE A 56 7.52 12.67 -5.72
N MET A 57 7.12 13.40 -4.68
CA MET A 57 7.16 14.86 -4.69
C MET A 57 8.60 15.34 -4.51
N SER A 58 9.00 16.33 -5.29
CA SER A 58 10.18 17.14 -5.00
C SER A 58 10.01 17.89 -3.68
N GLU A 59 11.11 18.41 -3.14
CA GLU A 59 11.08 19.19 -1.89
C GLU A 59 10.18 20.44 -2.00
N GLU A 60 10.19 21.11 -3.15
CA GLU A 60 9.32 22.26 -3.41
C GLU A 60 7.84 21.88 -3.47
N GLU A 61 7.51 20.76 -4.13
CA GLU A 61 6.13 20.26 -4.17
C GLU A 61 5.66 19.83 -2.79
N LEU A 62 6.53 19.19 -2.01
CA LEU A 62 6.23 18.82 -0.63
C LEU A 62 5.94 20.05 0.23
N LYS A 63 6.75 21.11 0.11
CA LYS A 63 6.52 22.37 0.81
C LYS A 63 5.18 23.00 0.43
N LYS A 64 4.89 23.11 -0.87
CA LYS A 64 3.59 23.62 -1.37
C LYS A 64 2.42 22.78 -0.87
N PHE A 65 2.60 21.46 -0.79
CA PHE A 65 1.57 20.55 -0.31
C PHE A 65 1.31 20.73 1.19
N LEU A 66 2.36 20.88 2.00
CA LEU A 66 2.24 21.18 3.43
C LEU A 66 1.55 22.54 3.65
N ASP A 67 1.93 23.58 2.90
CA ASP A 67 1.29 24.89 2.96
C ASP A 67 -0.20 24.80 2.57
N ALA A 68 -0.54 24.01 1.56
CA ALA A 68 -1.93 23.78 1.16
C ALA A 68 -2.74 23.05 2.24
N ILE A 69 -2.13 22.08 2.95
CA ILE A 69 -2.77 21.41 4.10
C ILE A 69 -3.04 22.40 5.23
N GLU A 70 -2.09 23.29 5.53
CA GLU A 70 -2.27 24.30 6.58
C GLU A 70 -3.40 25.28 6.26
N ASN A 71 -3.52 25.69 5.01
CA ASN A 71 -4.56 26.63 4.58
C ASN A 71 -5.88 25.95 4.20
N ALA A 72 -5.94 24.61 4.20
CA ALA A 72 -7.15 23.89 3.85
C ALA A 72 -8.25 24.08 4.90
N ASP A 73 -9.43 24.48 4.45
CA ASP A 73 -10.66 24.47 5.22
C ASP A 73 -11.54 23.29 4.79
N PHE A 74 -11.44 22.19 5.53
CA PHE A 74 -12.27 21.02 5.26
C PHE A 74 -13.68 21.25 5.80
N LYS A 75 -14.70 20.88 5.01
CA LYS A 75 -16.11 21.00 5.42
C LYS A 75 -16.42 20.40 6.81
N ASN A 76 -15.71 19.34 7.19
CA ASN A 76 -15.81 18.71 8.51
C ASN A 76 -14.44 18.15 8.94
N ASN A 77 -14.21 18.11 10.25
CA ASN A 77 -13.05 17.45 10.88
C ASN A 77 -11.69 18.01 10.41
N THR A 78 -11.59 19.31 10.19
CA THR A 78 -10.38 20.00 9.69
C THR A 78 -9.13 19.60 10.47
N ILE A 79 -9.15 19.69 11.79
CA ILE A 79 -8.00 19.34 12.65
C ILE A 79 -7.59 17.87 12.45
N ARG A 80 -8.55 16.94 12.50
CA ARG A 80 -8.29 15.51 12.30
C ARG A 80 -7.69 15.23 10.93
N ASN A 81 -8.25 15.80 9.87
CA ASN A 81 -7.79 15.54 8.50
C ASN A 81 -6.37 16.09 8.29
N LYS A 82 -6.10 17.31 8.75
CA LYS A 82 -4.74 17.90 8.72
C LYS A 82 -3.74 17.02 9.48
N LEU A 83 -4.10 16.57 10.68
CA LEU A 83 -3.26 15.68 11.50
C LEU A 83 -2.94 14.35 10.79
N ILE A 84 -3.94 13.67 10.23
CA ILE A 84 -3.73 12.40 9.51
C ILE A 84 -2.80 12.60 8.31
N LEU A 85 -2.99 13.68 7.54
CA LEU A 85 -2.14 13.99 6.38
C LEU A 85 -0.70 14.26 6.82
N LYS A 86 -0.48 15.08 7.85
CA LYS A 86 0.85 15.34 8.43
C LYS A 86 1.53 14.05 8.87
N ILE A 87 0.83 13.18 9.61
CA ILE A 87 1.38 11.89 10.06
C ILE A 87 1.83 11.06 8.85
N ILE A 88 1.00 10.93 7.81
CA ILE A 88 1.36 10.17 6.60
C ILE A 88 2.61 10.76 5.93
N ILE A 89 2.66 12.09 5.78
CA ILE A 89 3.77 12.78 5.12
C ILE A 89 5.08 12.59 5.89
N PHE A 90 5.07 12.83 7.20
CA PHE A 90 6.28 12.80 8.01
C PHE A 90 6.76 11.38 8.37
N THR A 91 5.89 10.38 8.34
CA THR A 91 6.24 9.00 8.74
C THR A 91 6.23 7.98 7.60
N GLY A 92 5.64 8.32 6.45
CA GLY A 92 5.52 7.42 5.29
C GLY A 92 4.63 6.19 5.54
N ILE A 93 3.80 6.19 6.58
CA ILE A 93 2.87 5.08 6.84
C ILE A 93 1.75 5.04 5.79
N ARG A 94 1.18 3.86 5.57
CA ARG A 94 0.08 3.70 4.62
C ARG A 94 -1.19 4.37 5.14
N VAL A 95 -2.06 4.82 4.25
CA VAL A 95 -3.38 5.39 4.61
C VAL A 95 -4.17 4.45 5.51
N SER A 96 -4.20 3.15 5.16
CA SER A 96 -4.89 2.13 5.97
C SER A 96 -4.27 1.93 7.35
N GLU A 97 -2.98 2.20 7.52
CA GLU A 97 -2.32 2.16 8.82
C GLU A 97 -2.70 3.41 9.64
N ALA A 98 -2.63 4.60 9.02
CA ALA A 98 -2.92 5.88 9.67
C ALA A 98 -4.34 5.97 10.24
N ILE A 99 -5.35 5.56 9.47
CA ILE A 99 -6.76 5.64 9.90
C ILE A 99 -7.12 4.64 11.01
N ASN A 100 -6.25 3.65 11.27
CA ASN A 100 -6.46 2.61 12.27
C ASN A 100 -5.62 2.81 13.54
N ILE A 101 -4.87 3.92 13.65
CA ILE A 101 -4.15 4.28 14.87
C ILE A 101 -5.16 4.51 15.99
N LYS A 102 -4.91 3.90 17.15
CA LYS A 102 -5.71 4.10 18.37
C LYS A 102 -4.94 4.96 19.36
N MET A 103 -5.65 5.59 20.30
CA MET A 103 -5.02 6.38 21.36
C MET A 103 -3.98 5.59 22.16
N GLY A 104 -4.27 4.30 22.45
CA GLY A 104 -3.32 3.43 23.15
C GLY A 104 -2.08 3.06 22.33
N ASP A 105 -2.06 3.31 21.02
CA ASP A 105 -0.88 3.08 20.17
C ASP A 105 0.10 4.26 20.21
N ILE A 106 -0.30 5.40 20.79
CA ILE A 106 0.49 6.63 20.87
C ILE A 106 1.04 6.78 22.29
N SER A 107 2.33 7.07 22.37
CA SER A 107 3.02 7.44 23.60
C SER A 107 3.90 8.64 23.33
N GLU A 108 4.26 9.37 24.38
CA GLU A 108 5.12 10.55 24.29
C GLU A 108 6.42 10.29 25.02
N GLU A 109 7.53 10.66 24.40
CA GLU A 109 8.86 10.61 25.01
C GLU A 109 9.63 11.86 24.59
N ASN A 110 10.04 12.69 25.56
CA ASN A 110 10.69 13.98 25.31
C ASN A 110 9.90 14.86 24.32
N ASP A 111 10.53 15.23 23.21
CA ASP A 111 10.00 16.03 22.09
C ASP A 111 9.40 15.17 20.96
N LEU A 112 9.18 13.87 21.19
CA LEU A 112 8.66 12.93 20.20
C LEU A 112 7.28 12.36 20.59
N TYR A 113 6.44 12.18 19.59
CA TYR A 113 5.35 11.21 19.61
C TYR A 113 5.86 9.90 19.03
N ILE A 114 5.67 8.81 19.77
CA ILE A 114 5.98 7.44 19.39
C ILE A 114 4.67 6.75 19.05
N ILE A 115 4.54 6.27 17.81
CA ILE A 115 3.30 5.68 17.29
C ILE A 115 3.57 4.22 16.89
N ARG A 116 2.84 3.30 17.51
CA ARG A 116 2.86 1.87 17.16
C ARG A 116 1.94 1.59 15.98
N ILE A 117 2.49 1.02 14.92
CA ILE A 117 1.78 0.73 13.68
C ILE A 117 1.59 -0.78 13.51
N ARG A 118 0.34 -1.21 13.31
CA ARG A 118 -0.01 -2.58 12.94
C ARG A 118 0.25 -2.83 11.46
N ALA A 119 1.07 -3.82 11.15
CA ALA A 119 1.40 -4.25 9.79
C ALA A 119 0.79 -5.63 9.47
N LYS A 120 0.93 -6.06 8.20
CA LYS A 120 0.46 -7.36 7.73
C LYS A 120 1.09 -8.51 8.53
N GLY A 121 0.27 -9.53 8.84
CA GLY A 121 0.71 -10.70 9.59
C GLY A 121 0.84 -10.46 11.10
N ASN A 122 0.08 -9.50 11.64
CA ASN A 122 0.09 -9.13 13.06
C ASN A 122 1.46 -8.66 13.59
N LYS A 123 2.32 -8.16 12.69
CA LYS A 123 3.60 -7.55 13.05
C LYS A 123 3.40 -6.09 13.44
N TYR A 124 4.24 -5.58 14.32
CA TYR A 124 4.22 -4.17 14.72
C TYR A 124 5.53 -3.49 14.31
N ARG A 125 5.45 -2.20 13.98
CA ARG A 125 6.61 -1.32 13.88
C ARG A 125 6.32 -0.01 14.60
N VAL A 126 7.37 0.74 14.92
CA VAL A 126 7.26 2.05 15.57
C VAL A 126 7.67 3.11 14.56
N VAL A 127 6.93 4.22 14.54
CA VAL A 127 7.34 5.46 13.87
C VAL A 127 7.37 6.58 14.91
N MET A 128 8.23 7.56 14.67
CA MET A 128 8.40 8.71 15.56
C MET A 128 8.16 9.99 14.77
N ILE A 129 7.51 10.95 15.41
CA ILE A 129 7.29 12.29 14.85
C ILE A 129 7.59 13.31 15.93
N LYS A 130 8.36 14.35 15.58
CA LYS A 130 8.63 15.44 16.50
C LYS A 130 7.35 16.22 16.79
N LYS A 131 7.15 16.60 18.05
CA LYS A 131 5.98 17.37 18.49
C LYS A 131 5.86 18.69 17.71
N GLU A 132 6.98 19.35 17.42
CA GLU A 132 7.03 20.61 16.65
C GLU A 132 6.45 20.53 15.22
N LEU A 133 6.35 19.33 14.63
CA LEU A 133 5.79 19.14 13.29
C LEU A 133 4.26 18.97 13.30
N ILE A 134 3.70 18.66 14.46
CA ILE A 134 2.26 18.47 14.65
C ILE A 134 1.59 19.76 15.16
N TYR A 135 2.26 20.45 16.10
CA TYR A 135 1.79 21.70 16.70
C TYR A 135 1.80 22.89 15.72
#